data_AF-A0A8C2KHF1-F1
#
_entry.id   AF-A0A8C2KHF1-F1
#
_cell.length_a   1.000
_cell.length_b   1.000
_cell.length_c   1.000
_cell.angle_alpha   90.00
_cell.angle_beta   90.00
_cell.angle_gamma   90.00
#
_symmetry.space_group_name_H-M   'P 1'
#
loop_
_entity.id
_entity.type
_entity.pdbx_description
1 polymer ?
#
loop_
_entity_poly.entity_id
_entity_poly.type
_entity_poly.pdbx_seq_one_letter_code
_entity_poly.pdbx_strand_id
1 'polypeptide(L)'
;MSDGNLSLSLWVSLSPRCSGSSCTSLDVQLSYLKWPETVCAHMGPGKVSYPSVFVVDSRMKPPPLPPKPGRRQRKDVIQTLLVILVCVALCGMAVEACFIYHLFTSKENSTTPVEPQIGMSKQEKEHALTPKQKSLGEMKPSKPMAQLTTGQEPVNGVVLWHENHQSILHHVKHKANEGKLIIEKEGYYSIYSKINFQEDNIIFSHSVLWETHRYVGNEILLLQSSRLHPKLPRLRTIDNSYLSGVFHLYKGDAVFVRVKNCTLVLSSAAENYFGVFMV
;
A
#
# COMPACT_ATOMS: atom_id res chain seq x y z
N MET A 1 -48.00 -17.91 14.26
CA MET A 1 -47.90 -18.12 12.80
C MET A 1 -46.61 -17.48 12.36
N SER A 2 -45.62 -18.34 12.11
CA SER A 2 -44.28 -17.97 11.71
C SER A 2 -44.15 -18.27 10.23
N ASP A 3 -43.94 -17.24 9.41
CA ASP A 3 -43.52 -17.43 8.03
C ASP A 3 -42.13 -16.82 7.87
N GLY A 4 -41.14 -17.71 7.80
CA GLY A 4 -39.73 -17.39 7.62
C GLY A 4 -39.41 -17.21 6.14
N ASN A 5 -38.87 -16.04 5.80
CA ASN A 5 -38.25 -15.80 4.51
C ASN A 5 -36.80 -16.31 4.53
N LEU A 6 -36.55 -17.42 3.82
CA LEU A 6 -35.22 -17.96 3.57
C LEU A 6 -34.58 -17.21 2.39
N SER A 7 -33.56 -16.41 2.69
CA SER A 7 -32.65 -15.84 1.71
C SER A 7 -31.60 -16.89 1.33
N LEU A 8 -31.61 -17.33 0.06
CA LEU A 8 -30.61 -18.22 -0.52
C LEU A 8 -29.33 -17.43 -0.81
N SER A 9 -28.29 -17.64 0.00
CA SER A 9 -26.93 -17.23 -0.31
C SER A 9 -26.13 -18.42 -0.85
N LEU A 10 -25.61 -18.28 -2.07
CA LEU A 10 -24.70 -19.24 -2.68
C LEU A 10 -23.37 -19.25 -1.91
N TRP A 11 -22.97 -20.41 -1.42
CA TRP A 11 -21.61 -20.63 -0.88
C TRP A 11 -20.76 -21.33 -1.95
N VAL A 12 -19.70 -20.67 -2.41
CA VAL A 12 -18.63 -21.31 -3.17
C VAL A 12 -17.60 -21.80 -2.16
N SER A 13 -17.53 -23.11 -1.95
CA SER A 13 -16.52 -23.74 -1.09
C SER A 13 -15.31 -24.13 -1.92
N LEU A 14 -14.17 -23.49 -1.68
CA LEU A 14 -12.86 -23.92 -2.17
C LEU A 14 -12.21 -24.76 -1.07
N SER A 15 -12.22 -26.07 -1.23
CA SER A 15 -11.47 -26.99 -0.37
C SER A 15 -10.20 -27.45 -1.08
N PRO A 16 -9.00 -27.19 -0.55
CA PRO A 16 -7.79 -27.84 -1.04
C PRO A 16 -7.75 -29.26 -0.47
N ARG A 17 -7.78 -30.26 -1.34
CA ARG A 17 -7.48 -31.65 -0.97
C ARG A 17 -6.02 -31.92 -1.35
N CYS A 18 -5.11 -31.83 -0.38
CA CYS A 18 -3.71 -32.19 -0.59
C CYS A 18 -3.51 -33.69 -0.37
N SER A 19 -3.13 -34.40 -1.43
CA SER A 19 -2.41 -35.66 -1.34
C SER A 19 -1.13 -35.54 -2.13
N GLY A 20 0.03 -35.67 -1.46
CA GLY A 20 1.32 -36.01 -2.07
C GLY A 20 1.91 -35.05 -3.11
N SER A 21 2.95 -34.33 -2.70
CA SER A 21 4.02 -33.73 -3.51
C SER A 21 3.69 -33.24 -4.93
N SER A 22 3.59 -31.90 -5.02
CA SER A 22 3.61 -31.06 -6.22
C SER A 22 2.28 -30.89 -6.97
N CYS A 23 1.80 -29.65 -7.06
CA CYS A 23 0.65 -29.26 -7.89
C CYS A 23 0.92 -27.90 -8.55
N THR A 24 1.09 -27.93 -9.87
CA THR A 24 1.03 -26.79 -10.79
C THR A 24 -0.11 -27.07 -11.78
N SER A 25 -1.33 -26.63 -11.49
CA SER A 25 -2.40 -26.34 -12.47
C SER A 25 -3.69 -25.96 -11.73
N LEU A 26 -4.42 -24.96 -12.24
CA LEU A 26 -5.79 -24.61 -11.83
C LEU A 26 -6.75 -25.28 -12.81
N ASP A 27 -7.42 -26.34 -12.39
CA ASP A 27 -8.56 -26.91 -13.11
C ASP A 27 -9.87 -26.49 -12.44
N VAL A 28 -10.74 -25.83 -13.19
CA VAL A 28 -12.12 -25.51 -12.79
C VAL A 28 -13.01 -26.65 -13.28
N GLN A 29 -13.56 -27.43 -12.34
CA GLN A 29 -14.44 -28.55 -12.67
C GLN A 29 -15.86 -28.27 -12.14
N LEU A 30 -16.79 -27.95 -13.04
CA LEU A 30 -18.22 -27.95 -12.74
C LEU A 30 -18.65 -29.38 -12.43
N SER A 31 -19.15 -29.63 -11.23
CA SER A 31 -19.75 -30.90 -10.85
C SER A 31 -21.24 -30.71 -10.55
N TYR A 32 -22.09 -31.32 -11.38
CA TYR A 32 -23.51 -31.51 -11.09
C TYR A 32 -23.68 -32.75 -10.21
N LEU A 33 -24.36 -32.60 -9.08
CA LEU A 33 -24.74 -33.70 -8.19
C LEU A 33 -25.79 -34.59 -8.87
N LYS A 34 -25.43 -35.86 -9.09
CA LYS A 34 -26.35 -36.94 -9.49
C LYS A 34 -26.68 -37.78 -8.26
N TRP A 35 -27.98 -38.00 -8.01
CA TRP A 35 -28.51 -38.83 -6.94
C TRP A 35 -28.28 -40.34 -7.21
N PRO A 36 -28.29 -41.20 -6.17
CA PRO A 36 -27.90 -42.59 -6.27
C PRO A 36 -29.07 -43.48 -6.68
N GLU A 37 -28.83 -44.37 -7.64
CA GLU A 37 -29.61 -45.61 -7.80
C GLU A 37 -28.77 -46.79 -7.33
N THR A 38 -29.49 -47.75 -6.78
CA THR A 38 -29.05 -48.88 -5.98
C THR A 38 -28.77 -50.13 -6.83
N VAL A 39 -27.84 -50.98 -6.36
CA VAL A 39 -27.92 -52.47 -6.28
C VAL A 39 -27.40 -53.37 -7.44
N CYS A 40 -26.51 -54.31 -7.03
CA CYS A 40 -26.16 -55.67 -7.55
C CYS A 40 -25.44 -55.83 -8.91
N ALA A 41 -24.59 -56.83 -9.19
CA ALA A 41 -23.92 -57.92 -8.44
C ALA A 41 -22.91 -58.64 -9.39
N HIS A 42 -21.86 -59.24 -8.80
CA HIS A 42 -21.15 -60.49 -9.12
C HIS A 42 -20.45 -60.84 -10.47
N MET A 43 -19.26 -61.46 -10.29
CA MET A 43 -18.51 -62.47 -11.09
C MET A 43 -17.91 -62.03 -12.44
N GLY A 44 -16.69 -62.38 -12.86
CA GLY A 44 -15.61 -63.28 -12.41
C GLY A 44 -14.52 -63.28 -13.51
N PRO A 45 -13.28 -63.76 -13.27
CA PRO A 45 -12.14 -63.49 -14.15
C PRO A 45 -11.94 -64.56 -15.24
N GLY A 46 -11.78 -64.13 -16.50
CA GLY A 46 -11.40 -64.99 -17.62
C GLY A 46 -10.06 -64.55 -18.22
N LYS A 47 -9.00 -65.33 -17.94
CA LYS A 47 -7.70 -65.25 -18.63
C LYS A 47 -7.84 -65.78 -20.06
N VAL A 48 -7.30 -65.06 -21.04
CA VAL A 48 -6.77 -65.66 -22.29
C VAL A 48 -5.51 -64.89 -22.70
N SER A 49 -4.46 -65.65 -22.99
CA SER A 49 -3.11 -65.21 -23.39
C SER A 49 -2.89 -65.47 -24.88
N TYR A 50 -1.83 -64.84 -25.42
CA TYR A 50 -1.06 -65.13 -26.65
C TYR A 50 -1.39 -64.32 -27.92
N PRO A 51 -0.41 -64.09 -28.83
CA PRO A 51 1.02 -63.88 -28.61
C PRO A 51 1.60 -62.68 -29.39
N SER A 52 2.78 -62.25 -28.95
CA SER A 52 3.69 -61.34 -29.65
C SER A 52 4.20 -61.93 -30.96
N VAL A 53 4.10 -61.18 -32.05
CA VAL A 53 4.86 -61.45 -33.27
C VAL A 53 5.57 -60.16 -33.69
N PHE A 54 6.88 -60.13 -33.43
CA PHE A 54 7.80 -59.21 -34.08
C PHE A 54 8.05 -59.73 -35.50
N VAL A 55 7.62 -58.99 -36.51
CA VAL A 55 8.20 -59.10 -37.85
C VAL A 55 8.86 -57.76 -38.17
N VAL A 56 10.18 -57.76 -38.08
CA VAL A 56 11.03 -56.65 -38.52
C VAL A 56 11.33 -56.91 -40.00
N ASP A 57 10.55 -56.31 -40.89
CA ASP A 57 10.91 -56.27 -42.31
C ASP A 57 12.03 -55.24 -42.50
N SER A 58 13.25 -55.76 -42.56
CA SER A 58 14.42 -55.04 -43.02
C SER A 58 14.37 -54.92 -44.54
N ARG A 59 14.16 -53.69 -45.04
CA ARG A 59 14.70 -53.05 -46.28
C ARG A 59 13.66 -52.14 -46.95
N MET A 60 13.46 -50.93 -46.42
CA MET A 60 12.94 -49.79 -47.20
C MET A 60 13.86 -48.59 -47.00
N LYS A 61 14.38 -48.03 -48.10
CA LYS A 61 15.07 -46.73 -48.06
C LYS A 61 14.05 -45.67 -47.62
N PRO A 62 14.36 -44.83 -46.62
CA PRO A 62 13.43 -43.81 -46.17
C PRO A 62 13.16 -42.80 -47.31
N PRO A 63 11.92 -42.31 -47.47
CA PRO A 63 11.63 -41.24 -48.43
C PRO A 63 12.39 -39.96 -48.03
N PRO A 64 12.74 -39.08 -48.99
CA PRO A 64 13.43 -37.84 -48.69
C PRO A 64 12.60 -37.00 -47.70
N LEU A 65 13.21 -36.69 -46.55
CA LEU A 65 12.57 -35.87 -45.52
C LEU A 65 12.27 -34.47 -46.08
N PRO A 66 11.12 -33.86 -45.69
CA PRO A 66 10.81 -32.49 -46.09
C PRO A 66 11.88 -31.51 -45.56
N PRO A 67 12.19 -30.43 -46.31
CA PRO A 67 13.17 -29.44 -45.87
C PRO A 67 12.73 -28.86 -44.52
N LYS A 68 13.63 -28.90 -43.52
CA LYS A 68 13.37 -28.33 -42.19
C LYS A 68 12.99 -26.85 -42.36
N PRO A 69 11.81 -26.40 -41.89
CA PRO A 69 11.47 -24.98 -41.94
C PRO A 69 12.48 -24.19 -41.11
N GLY A 70 12.96 -23.08 -41.69
CA GLY A 70 14.14 -22.34 -41.25
C GLY A 70 14.13 -21.96 -39.78
N ARG A 71 14.90 -22.69 -38.96
CA ARG A 71 15.21 -22.37 -37.57
C ARG A 71 16.08 -21.10 -37.39
N ARG A 72 16.40 -20.42 -38.51
CA ARG A 72 17.31 -19.27 -38.58
C ARG A 72 16.57 -17.94 -38.36
N GLN A 73 15.35 -17.77 -38.87
CA GLN A 73 14.57 -16.52 -38.72
C GLN A 73 14.12 -16.24 -37.29
N ARG A 74 13.72 -17.27 -36.53
CA ARG A 74 13.21 -17.08 -35.16
C ARG A 74 14.30 -16.64 -34.16
N LYS A 75 15.55 -17.02 -34.42
CA LYS A 75 16.71 -16.58 -33.62
C LYS A 75 17.03 -15.11 -33.86
N ASP A 76 16.85 -14.65 -35.10
CA ASP A 76 17.13 -13.27 -35.50
C ASP A 76 16.15 -12.30 -34.83
N VAL A 77 14.85 -12.60 -34.85
CA VAL A 77 13.83 -11.78 -34.17
C VAL A 77 14.06 -11.70 -32.66
N ILE A 78 14.42 -12.81 -32.01
CA ILE A 78 14.72 -12.83 -30.58
C ILE A 78 15.97 -12.01 -30.29
N GLN A 79 17.01 -12.11 -31.13
CA GLN A 79 18.23 -11.33 -30.98
C GLN A 79 17.98 -9.82 -31.16
N THR A 80 17.19 -9.41 -32.15
CA THR A 80 16.79 -8.01 -32.33
C THR A 80 16.00 -7.50 -31.13
N LEU A 81 15.05 -8.28 -30.61
CA LEU A 81 14.25 -7.90 -29.45
C LEU A 81 15.10 -7.77 -28.18
N LEU A 82 16.07 -8.65 -27.97
CA LEU A 82 17.03 -8.55 -26.87
C LEU A 82 17.89 -7.28 -26.99
N VAL A 83 18.36 -6.94 -28.20
CA VAL A 83 19.14 -5.70 -28.43
C VAL A 83 18.29 -4.47 -28.12
N ILE A 84 17.03 -4.43 -28.58
CA ILE A 84 16.11 -3.32 -28.28
C ILE A 84 15.89 -3.18 -26.78
N LEU A 85 15.64 -4.29 -26.07
CA LEU A 85 15.45 -4.28 -24.62
C LEU A 85 16.69 -3.74 -23.88
N VAL A 86 17.90 -4.15 -24.30
CA VAL A 86 19.15 -3.64 -23.72
C VAL A 86 19.32 -2.15 -23.99
N CYS A 87 19.04 -1.68 -25.22
CA CYS A 87 19.10 -0.26 -25.54
C CYS A 87 18.11 0.56 -24.71
N VAL A 88 16.87 0.10 -24.57
CA VAL A 88 15.86 0.78 -23.73
C VAL A 88 16.29 0.83 -22.27
N ALA A 89 16.82 -0.27 -21.73
CA ALA A 89 17.32 -0.30 -20.36
C ALA A 89 18.47 0.69 -20.13
N LEU A 90 19.44 0.74 -21.06
CA LEU A 90 20.57 1.68 -20.99
C LEU A 90 20.10 3.15 -21.13
N CYS A 91 19.15 3.42 -22.01
CA CYS A 91 18.55 4.76 -22.12
C CYS A 91 17.84 5.17 -20.83
N GLY A 92 17.07 4.27 -20.20
CA GLY A 92 16.42 4.52 -18.91
C GLY A 92 17.43 4.86 -17.81
N MET A 93 18.48 4.04 -17.68
CA MET A 93 19.57 4.27 -16.73
C MET A 93 20.28 5.62 -16.95
N ALA A 94 20.54 6.00 -18.19
CA ALA A 94 21.19 7.28 -18.52
C ALA A 94 20.31 8.48 -18.16
N VAL A 95 19.00 8.39 -18.40
CA VAL A 95 18.04 9.45 -18.05
C VAL A 95 17.96 9.62 -16.53
N GLU A 96 17.84 8.53 -15.76
CA GLU A 96 17.83 8.56 -14.30
C GLU A 96 19.14 9.12 -13.73
N ALA A 97 20.29 8.68 -14.26
CA ALA A 97 21.60 9.20 -13.86
C ALA A 97 21.74 10.70 -14.15
N CYS A 98 21.19 11.18 -15.28
CA CYS A 98 21.17 12.60 -15.63
C CYS A 98 20.30 13.42 -14.65
N PHE A 99 19.12 12.92 -14.29
CA PHE A 99 18.25 13.56 -13.29
C PHE A 99 18.93 13.63 -11.93
N ILE A 100 19.56 12.54 -11.48
CA ILE A 100 20.29 12.51 -10.21
C ILE A 100 21.45 13.50 -10.25
N TYR A 101 22.25 13.52 -11.32
CA TYR A 101 23.36 14.45 -11.49
C TYR A 101 22.88 15.91 -11.45
N HIS A 102 21.82 16.25 -12.18
CA HIS A 102 21.26 17.61 -12.18
C HIS A 102 20.77 18.04 -10.78
N LEU A 103 20.18 17.12 -10.01
CA LEU A 103 19.78 17.39 -8.62
C LEU A 103 20.99 17.65 -7.69
N PHE A 104 22.10 16.94 -7.89
CA PHE A 104 23.32 17.14 -7.10
C PHE A 104 24.08 18.40 -7.48
N THR A 105 24.28 18.67 -8.78
CA THR A 105 24.99 19.87 -9.24
C THR A 105 24.22 21.15 -8.94
N SER A 106 22.88 21.11 -8.99
CA SER A 106 22.04 22.25 -8.56
C SER A 106 22.19 22.58 -7.07
N LYS A 107 22.69 21.65 -6.24
CA LYS A 107 22.92 21.83 -4.80
C LYS A 107 24.36 22.28 -4.48
N GLU A 108 25.31 22.02 -5.37
CA GLU A 108 26.73 22.38 -5.19
C GLU A 108 27.01 23.83 -5.62
N ASN A 109 26.38 24.29 -6.71
CA ASN A 109 26.55 25.66 -7.22
C ASN A 109 25.95 26.76 -6.31
N SER A 110 25.27 26.41 -5.21
CA SER A 110 24.70 27.35 -4.25
C SER A 110 25.59 27.68 -3.05
N THR A 111 26.83 27.18 -3.00
CA THR A 111 27.71 27.37 -1.83
C THR A 111 29.10 27.85 -2.22
N THR A 112 29.28 29.16 -2.38
CA THR A 112 30.59 29.81 -2.21
C THR A 112 30.42 31.28 -1.79
N PRO A 113 30.90 31.67 -0.60
CA PRO A 113 31.15 33.07 -0.28
C PRO A 113 32.66 33.31 -0.02
N VAL A 114 33.27 34.17 -0.82
CA VAL A 114 34.49 34.88 -0.43
C VAL A 114 34.24 36.36 -0.70
N GLU A 115 34.12 37.14 0.36
CA GLU A 115 34.51 38.55 0.36
C GLU A 115 35.28 38.79 1.66
N PRO A 116 36.31 39.63 1.62
CA PRO A 116 36.06 40.94 2.22
C PRO A 116 36.75 42.08 1.43
N GLN A 117 36.10 43.25 1.31
CA GLN A 117 36.58 44.44 2.02
C GLN A 117 35.64 45.65 1.94
N ILE A 118 35.72 46.42 3.03
CA ILE A 118 35.00 47.62 3.42
C ILE A 118 35.40 48.82 2.54
N GLY A 119 34.45 49.66 2.15
CA GLY A 119 34.75 50.93 1.47
C GLY A 119 33.53 51.83 1.23
N MET A 120 33.40 52.85 2.06
CA MET A 120 32.36 53.89 2.11
C MET A 120 32.33 54.81 0.86
N SER A 121 31.14 55.16 0.30
CA SER A 121 30.83 56.51 -0.25
C SER A 121 29.38 56.63 -0.74
N LYS A 122 28.95 57.89 -0.89
CA LYS A 122 27.61 58.47 -1.00
C LYS A 122 26.97 58.42 -2.41
N GLN A 123 25.64 58.59 -2.38
CA GLN A 123 24.74 59.32 -3.29
C GLN A 123 24.45 58.83 -4.73
N GLU A 124 23.14 58.68 -4.94
CA GLU A 124 22.33 59.21 -6.05
C GLU A 124 22.07 58.36 -7.31
N LYS A 125 20.75 58.11 -7.47
CA LYS A 125 19.93 58.00 -8.68
C LYS A 125 19.75 56.68 -9.44
N GLU A 126 18.45 56.37 -9.52
CA GLU A 126 17.69 55.90 -10.69
C GLU A 126 17.52 54.40 -10.89
N HIS A 127 16.52 53.91 -10.16
CA HIS A 127 15.48 52.95 -10.56
C HIS A 127 15.59 52.36 -11.98
N ALA A 128 16.36 51.27 -12.09
CA ALA A 128 16.20 50.27 -13.14
C ALA A 128 15.63 48.98 -12.53
N LEU A 129 14.54 48.52 -13.15
CA LEU A 129 13.77 47.32 -12.85
C LEU A 129 14.69 46.10 -12.64
N THR A 130 14.77 45.62 -11.41
CA THR A 130 15.36 44.32 -11.09
C THR A 130 14.26 43.41 -10.54
N PRO A 131 14.05 42.21 -11.12
CA PRO A 131 13.14 41.23 -10.55
C PRO A 131 13.66 40.88 -9.15
N LYS A 132 12.93 41.29 -8.10
CA LYS A 132 13.13 40.73 -6.77
C LYS A 132 12.85 39.25 -6.87
N GLN A 133 13.89 38.45 -7.05
CA GLN A 133 13.85 37.03 -6.79
C GLN A 133 13.60 36.90 -5.29
N LYS A 134 12.30 36.84 -4.95
CA LYS A 134 11.83 36.42 -3.63
C LYS A 134 12.64 35.17 -3.31
N SER A 135 13.30 35.19 -2.15
CA SER A 135 13.67 33.96 -1.48
C SER A 135 12.49 33.00 -1.65
N LEU A 136 12.76 31.78 -2.09
CA LEU A 136 11.77 30.70 -2.07
C LEU A 136 11.53 30.41 -0.58
N GLY A 137 10.80 31.32 0.05
CA GLY A 137 10.39 31.23 1.43
C GLY A 137 9.52 30.01 1.52
N GLU A 138 9.79 29.19 2.51
CA GLU A 138 8.90 28.17 3.03
C GLU A 138 7.44 28.66 2.88
N MET A 139 6.77 28.16 1.84
CA MET A 139 5.47 28.67 1.44
C MET A 139 4.49 28.13 2.47
N LYS A 140 4.23 28.94 3.49
CA LYS A 140 3.29 28.59 4.55
C LYS A 140 1.95 28.22 3.92
N PRO A 141 1.31 27.13 4.36
CA PRO A 141 0.01 26.72 3.83
C PRO A 141 -0.98 27.90 3.89
N SER A 142 -1.82 28.08 2.87
CA SER A 142 -2.84 29.15 2.90
C SER A 142 -3.99 28.85 3.86
N LYS A 143 -4.19 27.56 4.18
CA LYS A 143 -5.25 27.05 5.03
C LYS A 143 -4.69 26.40 6.31
N PRO A 144 -5.47 26.33 7.39
CA PRO A 144 -5.11 25.55 8.56
C PRO A 144 -4.83 24.09 8.18
N MET A 145 -3.72 23.55 8.67
CA MET A 145 -3.27 22.18 8.39
C MET A 145 -2.36 21.69 9.51
N ALA A 146 -2.51 20.43 9.88
CA ALA A 146 -1.54 19.71 10.67
C ALA A 146 -1.29 18.32 10.10
N GLN A 147 -0.05 17.87 10.14
CA GLN A 147 0.33 16.48 9.92
C GLN A 147 1.43 16.12 10.89
N LEU A 148 1.21 15.04 11.63
CA LEU A 148 2.13 14.51 12.60
C LEU A 148 2.37 13.03 12.34
N THR A 149 3.50 12.55 12.81
CA THR A 149 3.90 11.14 12.76
C THR A 149 4.19 10.65 14.16
N THR A 150 4.02 9.35 14.42
CA THR A 150 4.36 8.78 15.73
C THR A 150 5.59 7.88 15.66
N GLY A 151 6.39 7.93 16.72
CA GLY A 151 7.48 6.99 16.98
C GLY A 151 7.36 6.36 18.37
N GLN A 152 6.20 6.43 19.02
CA GLN A 152 5.99 5.92 20.36
C GLN A 152 4.76 5.02 20.44
N GLU A 153 4.76 4.14 21.43
CA GLU A 153 3.62 3.28 21.73
C GLU A 153 2.44 4.09 22.31
N PRO A 154 1.20 3.61 22.13
CA PRO A 154 0.02 4.28 22.66
C PRO A 154 0.01 4.29 24.20
N VAL A 155 -0.26 5.44 24.82
CA VAL A 155 -0.44 5.55 26.27
C VAL A 155 -1.93 5.50 26.58
N ASN A 156 -2.36 4.51 27.36
CA ASN A 156 -3.78 4.24 27.63
C ASN A 156 -4.63 4.11 26.34
N GLY A 157 -4.03 3.54 25.28
CA GLY A 157 -4.62 3.40 23.96
C GLY A 157 -4.64 4.68 23.11
N VAL A 158 -4.25 5.84 23.64
CA VAL A 158 -4.14 7.09 22.87
C VAL A 158 -2.78 7.14 22.20
N VAL A 159 -2.75 7.40 20.89
CA VAL A 159 -1.49 7.51 20.14
C VAL A 159 -0.88 8.89 20.40
N LEU A 160 0.36 8.90 20.88
CA LEU A 160 1.12 10.14 21.06
C LEU A 160 1.89 10.48 19.79
N TRP A 161 1.76 11.73 19.34
CA TRP A 161 2.32 12.21 18.08
C TRP A 161 3.56 13.06 18.35
N HIS A 162 4.55 13.01 17.45
CA HIS A 162 5.79 13.75 17.58
C HIS A 162 5.91 14.80 16.48
N GLU A 163 6.41 15.96 16.88
CA GLU A 163 6.86 16.98 15.95
C GLU A 163 8.30 16.63 15.53
N ASN A 164 8.47 16.28 14.26
CA ASN A 164 9.75 16.04 13.62
C ASN A 164 9.90 16.93 12.38
N HIS A 165 11.00 16.80 11.65
CA HIS A 165 11.26 17.58 10.43
C HIS A 165 10.21 17.41 9.31
N GLN A 166 9.36 16.38 9.38
CA GLN A 166 8.28 16.13 8.42
C GLN A 166 6.91 16.59 8.94
N SER A 167 6.86 17.11 10.17
CA SER A 167 5.63 17.57 10.79
C SER A 167 5.26 18.95 10.26
N ILE A 168 3.97 19.11 9.98
CA ILE A 168 3.40 20.37 9.54
C ILE A 168 2.44 20.83 10.62
N LEU A 169 2.60 22.04 11.12
CA LEU A 169 1.66 22.69 12.05
C LEU A 169 1.42 24.12 11.58
N HIS A 170 0.21 24.37 11.10
CA HIS A 170 -0.18 25.67 10.58
C HIS A 170 -1.62 25.98 11.00
N HIS A 171 -1.81 26.98 11.86
CA HIS A 171 -3.12 27.35 12.43
C HIS A 171 -3.89 26.18 13.06
N VAL A 172 -3.15 25.23 13.62
CA VAL A 172 -3.63 24.08 14.42
C VAL A 172 -2.57 23.88 15.50
N LYS A 173 -3.00 23.78 16.78
CA LYS A 173 -2.06 23.52 17.88
C LYS A 173 -1.94 22.03 18.13
N HIS A 174 -0.80 21.62 18.64
CA HIS A 174 -0.57 20.25 19.08
C HIS A 174 -0.36 20.20 20.59
N LYS A 175 -1.10 19.33 21.27
CA LYS A 175 -0.96 19.05 22.70
C LYS A 175 -0.29 17.69 22.86
N ALA A 176 1.03 17.68 22.74
CA ALA A 176 1.84 16.48 22.59
C ALA A 176 1.68 15.45 23.72
N ASN A 177 1.56 15.91 24.96
CA ASN A 177 1.37 15.06 26.14
C ASN A 177 0.01 14.34 26.17
N GLU A 178 -0.95 14.75 25.33
CA GLU A 178 -2.27 14.13 25.21
C GLU A 178 -2.54 13.53 23.82
N GLY A 179 -1.62 13.70 22.87
CA GLY A 179 -1.79 13.22 21.49
C GLY A 179 -2.91 13.93 20.72
N LYS A 180 -3.24 15.18 21.07
CA LYS A 180 -4.37 15.94 20.52
C LYS A 180 -3.96 17.05 19.57
N LEU A 181 -4.71 17.20 18.48
CA LEU A 181 -4.69 18.39 17.62
C LEU A 181 -5.84 19.32 18.01
N ILE A 182 -5.55 20.59 18.27
CA ILE A 182 -6.51 21.60 18.70
C ILE A 182 -6.79 22.56 17.56
N ILE A 183 -8.07 22.70 17.21
CA ILE A 183 -8.54 23.54 16.12
C ILE A 183 -8.51 25.02 16.53
N GLU A 184 -7.79 25.86 15.78
CA GLU A 184 -7.73 27.30 16.07
C GLU A 184 -8.77 28.13 15.31
N LYS A 185 -9.27 27.59 14.19
CA LYS A 185 -10.23 28.25 13.30
C LYS A 185 -11.41 27.33 13.04
N GLU A 186 -12.63 27.84 13.18
CA GLU A 186 -13.83 27.07 12.87
C GLU A 186 -13.98 26.81 11.37
N GLY A 187 -14.46 25.63 11.01
CA GLY A 187 -14.88 25.29 9.66
C GLY A 187 -14.88 23.79 9.39
N TYR A 188 -14.90 23.42 8.11
CA TYR A 188 -14.84 22.03 7.69
C TYR A 188 -13.40 21.56 7.56
N TYR A 189 -13.10 20.43 8.18
CA TYR A 189 -11.79 19.81 8.20
C TYR A 189 -11.85 18.40 7.64
N SER A 190 -10.99 18.11 6.68
CA SER A 190 -10.67 16.74 6.30
C SER A 190 -9.68 16.18 7.31
N ILE A 191 -10.08 15.11 8.00
CA ILE A 191 -9.29 14.41 9.00
C ILE A 191 -8.86 13.06 8.42
N TYR A 192 -7.64 12.65 8.70
CA TYR A 192 -7.13 11.34 8.29
C TYR A 192 -6.14 10.75 9.28
N SER A 193 -6.14 9.43 9.40
CA SER A 193 -5.15 8.70 10.20
C SER A 193 -4.79 7.38 9.54
N LYS A 194 -3.50 7.04 9.55
CA LYS A 194 -2.99 5.72 9.20
C LYS A 194 -2.22 5.13 10.37
N ILE A 195 -2.53 3.88 10.69
CA ILE A 195 -1.86 3.09 11.71
C ILE A 195 -1.40 1.77 11.09
N ASN A 196 -0.11 1.46 11.20
CA ASN A 196 0.52 0.19 10.93
C ASN A 196 0.70 -0.55 12.26
N PHE A 197 0.25 -1.79 12.33
CA PHE A 197 0.16 -2.52 13.58
C PHE A 197 0.48 -3.99 13.40
N GLN A 198 1.00 -4.58 14.47
CA GLN A 198 1.06 -6.01 14.65
C GLN A 198 -0.12 -6.40 15.53
N GLU A 199 -0.89 -7.35 15.04
CA GLU A 199 -2.07 -7.81 15.76
C GLU A 199 -1.67 -8.77 16.90
N ASP A 200 -2.00 -8.38 18.14
CA ASP A 200 -1.67 -9.17 19.34
C ASP A 200 -2.87 -9.96 19.87
N ASN A 201 -4.06 -9.65 19.38
CA ASN A 201 -5.32 -10.18 19.92
C ASN A 201 -6.34 -10.42 18.79
N ILE A 202 -7.50 -10.95 19.17
CA ILE A 202 -8.58 -11.33 18.24
C ILE A 202 -9.26 -10.09 17.64
N ILE A 203 -9.26 -8.97 18.37
CA ILE A 203 -10.04 -7.78 18.02
C ILE A 203 -9.09 -6.59 17.96
N PHE A 204 -8.89 -6.02 16.78
CA PHE A 204 -8.23 -4.73 16.60
C PHE A 204 -9.27 -3.61 16.50
N SER A 205 -8.97 -2.42 17.05
CA SER A 205 -9.75 -1.21 16.83
C SER A 205 -8.84 0.00 16.65
N HIS A 206 -9.12 0.78 15.61
CA HIS A 206 -8.53 2.09 15.32
C HIS A 206 -9.66 3.12 15.21
N SER A 207 -9.53 4.22 15.94
CA SER A 207 -10.57 5.23 16.06
C SER A 207 -10.01 6.64 16.06
N VAL A 208 -10.71 7.56 15.40
CA VAL A 208 -10.51 9.00 15.54
C VAL A 208 -11.63 9.56 16.40
N LEU A 209 -11.26 10.25 17.47
CA LEU A 209 -12.18 10.84 18.43
C LEU A 209 -12.07 12.35 18.43
N TRP A 210 -13.15 12.98 18.87
CA TRP A 210 -13.36 14.41 18.95
C TRP A 210 -13.81 14.80 20.35
N GLU A 211 -13.17 15.79 20.94
CA GLU A 211 -13.52 16.35 22.24
C GLU A 211 -13.93 17.81 22.04
N THR A 212 -15.10 18.17 22.56
CA THR A 212 -15.65 19.51 22.48
C THR A 212 -16.38 19.86 23.77
N HIS A 213 -16.31 21.13 24.16
CA HIS A 213 -17.03 21.65 25.33
C HIS A 213 -18.55 21.79 25.08
N ARG A 214 -19.01 21.60 23.84
CA ARG A 214 -20.39 21.84 23.43
C ARG A 214 -21.36 20.73 23.80
N TYR A 215 -20.86 19.51 24.00
CA TYR A 215 -21.67 18.36 24.39
C TYR A 215 -21.27 17.90 25.79
N VAL A 216 -22.27 17.71 26.65
CA VAL A 216 -22.07 17.12 27.97
C VAL A 216 -21.93 15.61 27.76
N GLY A 217 -20.71 15.12 27.93
CA GLY A 217 -20.35 13.76 27.58
C GLY A 217 -18.93 13.77 27.07
N ASN A 218 -18.22 12.67 27.31
CA ASN A 218 -16.82 12.52 26.95
C ASN A 218 -16.61 12.62 25.42
N GLU A 219 -15.41 12.29 25.01
CA GLU A 219 -14.95 12.04 23.65
C GLU A 219 -16.03 11.42 22.72
N ILE A 220 -16.27 12.05 21.58
CA ILE A 220 -17.20 11.65 20.52
C ILE A 220 -16.43 10.89 19.44
N LEU A 221 -16.95 9.75 19.00
CA LEU A 221 -16.34 8.98 17.92
C LEU A 221 -16.65 9.61 16.55
N LEU A 222 -15.61 9.94 15.78
CA LEU A 222 -15.77 10.44 14.40
C LEU A 222 -15.59 9.34 13.37
N LEU A 223 -14.53 8.54 13.50
CA LEU A 223 -14.18 7.48 12.55
C LEU A 223 -13.76 6.24 13.33
N GLN A 224 -14.12 5.05 12.85
CA GLN A 224 -13.68 3.78 13.42
C GLN A 224 -13.47 2.71 12.36
N SER A 225 -12.44 1.91 12.55
CA SER A 225 -12.21 0.64 11.88
C SER A 225 -11.95 -0.40 12.96
N SER A 226 -12.69 -1.50 12.89
CA SER A 226 -12.52 -2.64 13.80
C SER A 226 -12.38 -3.91 12.98
N ARG A 227 -11.46 -4.78 13.38
CA ARG A 227 -11.24 -6.07 12.73
C ARG A 227 -11.34 -7.19 13.75
N LEU A 228 -11.99 -8.28 13.35
CA LEU A 228 -12.08 -9.50 14.13
C LEU A 228 -11.37 -10.61 13.37
N HIS A 229 -10.31 -11.15 13.95
CA HIS A 229 -9.58 -12.28 13.38
C HIS A 229 -9.90 -13.55 14.18
N PRO A 230 -10.47 -14.60 13.55
CA PRO A 230 -10.65 -15.88 14.24
C PRO A 230 -9.27 -16.41 14.64
N LYS A 231 -9.15 -16.91 15.88
CA LYS A 231 -7.94 -17.49 16.48
C LYS A 231 -7.41 -18.68 15.67
N LEU A 232 -6.80 -18.43 14.52
CA LEU A 232 -5.82 -19.34 13.96
C LEU A 232 -4.47 -18.89 14.51
N PRO A 233 -3.53 -19.81 14.78
CA PRO A 233 -2.13 -19.47 15.03
C PRO A 233 -1.53 -18.95 13.72
N ARG A 234 -1.95 -17.76 13.30
CA ARG A 234 -1.34 -17.06 12.18
C ARG A 234 -0.04 -16.48 12.71
N LEU A 235 1.00 -16.65 11.91
CA LEU A 235 2.25 -15.93 12.04
C LEU A 235 1.94 -14.44 12.31
N ARG A 236 2.64 -13.79 13.23
CA ARG A 236 2.39 -12.38 13.58
C ARG A 236 2.38 -11.55 12.30
N THR A 237 1.20 -11.14 11.85
CA THR A 237 1.03 -10.48 10.56
C THR A 237 1.02 -8.98 10.80
N ILE A 238 1.82 -8.24 10.04
CA ILE A 238 1.80 -6.79 10.02
C ILE A 238 0.69 -6.37 9.08
N ASP A 239 -0.21 -5.50 9.54
CA ASP A 239 -1.29 -4.95 8.74
C ASP A 239 -1.47 -3.46 9.07
N ASN A 240 -2.28 -2.76 8.28
CA ASN A 240 -2.55 -1.35 8.49
C ASN A 240 -4.04 -1.01 8.40
N SER A 241 -4.39 0.11 9.02
CA SER A 241 -5.71 0.72 8.95
C SER A 241 -5.58 2.18 8.58
N TYR A 242 -6.37 2.60 7.60
CA TYR A 242 -6.52 4.00 7.21
C TYR A 242 -7.96 4.45 7.48
N LEU A 243 -8.12 5.66 8.01
CA LEU A 243 -9.40 6.32 8.25
C LEU A 243 -9.34 7.73 7.69
N SER A 244 -10.43 8.18 7.06
CA SER A 244 -10.57 9.59 6.68
C SER A 244 -12.04 10.01 6.58
N GLY A 245 -12.31 11.29 6.83
CA GLY A 245 -13.64 11.90 6.72
C GLY A 245 -13.58 13.41 6.89
N VAL A 246 -14.67 14.09 6.51
CA VAL A 246 -14.80 15.55 6.63
C VAL A 246 -15.80 15.90 7.72
N PHE A 247 -15.41 16.74 8.66
CA PHE A 247 -16.23 17.14 9.81
C PHE A 247 -16.20 18.64 10.01
N HIS A 248 -17.31 19.20 10.49
CA HIS A 248 -17.34 20.57 10.95
C HIS A 248 -16.79 20.65 12.37
N LEU A 249 -15.70 21.39 12.56
CA LEU A 249 -15.04 21.55 13.85
C LEU A 249 -15.02 23.01 14.26
N TYR A 250 -15.21 23.24 15.55
CA TYR A 250 -15.22 24.57 16.15
C TYR A 250 -13.85 24.93 16.71
N LYS A 251 -13.60 26.24 16.84
CA LYS A 251 -12.42 26.71 17.54
C LYS A 251 -12.38 26.16 18.98
N GLY A 252 -11.23 25.59 19.35
CA GLY A 252 -10.99 24.97 20.65
C GLY A 252 -11.33 23.48 20.71
N ASP A 253 -11.96 22.91 19.68
CA ASP A 253 -12.19 21.47 19.59
C ASP A 253 -10.85 20.72 19.47
N ALA A 254 -10.81 19.53 20.06
CA ALA A 254 -9.65 18.65 20.00
C ALA A 254 -9.97 17.37 19.24
N VAL A 255 -9.05 16.88 18.41
CA VAL A 255 -9.16 15.59 17.73
C VAL A 255 -7.92 14.75 18.00
N PHE A 256 -8.11 13.44 18.19
CA PHE A 256 -7.03 12.51 18.53
C PHE A 256 -7.35 11.09 18.10
N VAL A 257 -6.35 10.22 18.16
CA VAL A 257 -6.43 8.83 17.70
C VAL A 257 -6.31 7.87 18.87
N ARG A 258 -7.18 6.87 18.90
CA ARG A 258 -7.13 5.76 19.85
C ARG A 258 -7.02 4.44 19.11
N VAL A 259 -6.15 3.58 19.61
CA VAL A 259 -5.99 2.20 19.18
C VAL A 259 -6.18 1.26 20.36
N LYS A 260 -6.72 0.07 20.11
CA LYS A 260 -6.90 -0.97 21.13
C LYS A 260 -6.41 -2.31 20.59
N ASN A 261 -5.85 -3.13 21.50
CA ASN A 261 -5.47 -4.52 21.27
C ASN A 261 -4.48 -4.74 20.10
N CYS A 262 -3.55 -3.82 19.94
CA CYS A 262 -2.48 -3.93 18.95
C CYS A 262 -1.21 -3.25 19.44
N THR A 263 -0.08 -3.76 18.98
CA THR A 263 1.21 -3.11 19.11
C THR A 263 1.46 -2.33 17.82
N LEU A 264 1.78 -1.04 17.96
CA LEU A 264 2.13 -0.23 16.81
C LEU A 264 3.44 -0.72 16.21
N VAL A 265 3.49 -0.83 14.88
CA VAL A 265 4.74 -1.10 14.18
C VAL A 265 5.47 0.23 14.05
N LEU A 266 6.45 0.45 14.91
CA LEU A 266 7.25 1.69 14.99
C LEU A 266 8.50 1.61 14.10
N SER A 267 8.38 1.12 12.87
CA SER A 267 9.51 0.88 11.98
C SER A 267 10.00 2.14 11.26
N SER A 268 9.08 3.00 10.80
CA SER A 268 9.43 4.29 10.22
C SER A 268 8.37 5.35 10.53
N ALA A 269 8.81 6.60 10.73
CA ALA A 269 7.89 7.72 10.98
C ALA A 269 6.87 7.92 9.84
N ALA A 270 7.17 7.44 8.62
CA ALA A 270 6.28 7.56 7.47
C ALA A 270 5.11 6.57 7.46
N GLU A 271 5.12 5.54 8.31
CA GLU A 271 4.10 4.48 8.30
C GLU A 271 2.87 4.83 9.13
N ASN A 272 3.07 5.55 10.23
CA ASN A 272 2.02 5.97 11.15
C ASN A 272 1.88 7.49 11.16
N TYR A 273 0.74 8.00 10.73
CA TYR A 273 0.51 9.44 10.64
C TYR A 273 -0.93 9.82 10.97
N PHE A 274 -1.08 11.06 11.39
CA PHE A 274 -2.35 11.69 11.71
C PHE A 274 -2.33 13.13 11.25
N GLY A 275 -3.41 13.58 10.63
CA GLY A 275 -3.47 14.94 10.13
C GLY A 275 -4.88 15.45 9.92
N VAL A 276 -4.94 16.77 9.80
CA VAL A 276 -6.13 17.53 9.47
C VAL A 276 -5.77 18.64 8.50
N PHE A 277 -6.68 18.98 7.59
CA PHE A 277 -6.59 20.23 6.84
C PHE A 277 -7.98 20.82 6.61
N MET A 278 -8.05 22.15 6.62
CA MET A 278 -9.30 22.86 6.36
C MET A 278 -9.63 22.80 4.87
N VAL A 279 -10.87 22.44 4.54
CA VAL A 279 -11.39 22.41 3.15
C VAL A 279 -12.03 23.74 2.77
#